data_AF-A0A1Q5LK60-F1
#
_entry.id   AF-A0A1Q5LK60-F1
#
_cell.length_a   1.000
_cell.length_b   1.000
_cell.length_c   1.000
_cell.angle_alpha   90.00
_cell.angle_beta   90.00
_cell.angle_gamma   90.00
#
_symmetry.space_group_name_H-M   'P 1'
#
loop_
_entity.id
_entity.type
_entity.pdbx_description
1 polymer ?
#
loop_
_entity_poly.entity_id
_entity_poly.type
_entity_poly.pdbx_seq_one_letter_code
_entity_poly.pdbx_strand_id
1 'polypeptide(L)'
;MAYVKDRVRRDGSVYYTVMWRAGGTAGGKQESEVFDEEPDAERFKDLVNGHGQNWPPGWIRGQGFVAERRRAETMFEPFALAYVDRLTGIQGDTRAKYRKDILDNMVPWFGPYSVEDGEGSIVRSMVQDWVNDLEAGRLAPLDPRDRKPRTAYKPKTIHNKHGLLSAIMQSAVDAETSLRASNPCAKTRLPRLDSTEDEEEIVFLEREEWAWIYECLRDDAKDLAETIAETGFRWGEATALQPRDLRRRNGRPAIRVQRAWKKDEDGKSVLGPPKTRKSRRTVVITHRLDRMLRRRAKGLAPDAMIFTGPEGGKWDPGTFRRLRWVPAIELAAEKYGLIKRPRIHDLRHSHASWLIAAKVPLPAIQRRMGHESITTTVDTYGHLLDALDDEVVAAVEWAMDPSAPLPGFLEQSGLASATGGLPRVPRQSSGLAQETWKDAGDMPLDATEHGEDPVFVVTLGGREVPFADRQHAQDVADQWNDDHQDEIAAMRTEGWPEEKIARCGALGPEERERWTGGGAVWTRMPERQFVYSSLASYEADGTLTYDPLPVSGRWTWEFEPDGFTTRAAEFRTEFRPGGSTEAHARGINRSAVSRAFEQARVEALEVCAKHPDADLASTQA
;
A
#
# COMPACT_ATOMS: atom_id res chain seq x y z
N MET A 1 75.63 -6.40 23.38
CA MET A 1 74.28 -6.86 22.99
C MET A 1 73.44 -6.99 24.24
N ALA A 2 72.12 -6.85 24.11
CA ALA A 2 71.20 -7.04 25.23
C ALA A 2 71.07 -8.53 25.56
N TYR A 3 70.89 -8.85 26.83
CA TYR A 3 70.66 -10.22 27.31
C TYR A 3 69.62 -10.23 28.43
N VAL A 4 68.88 -11.33 28.55
CA VAL A 4 67.95 -11.58 29.66
C VAL A 4 68.72 -12.23 30.82
N LYS A 5 68.35 -11.86 32.04
CA LYS A 5 68.78 -12.54 33.27
C LYS A 5 67.57 -12.79 34.17
N ASP A 6 67.36 -14.05 34.51
CA ASP A 6 66.40 -14.51 35.51
C ASP A 6 66.85 -14.13 36.93
N ARG A 7 65.86 -13.87 37.79
CA ARG A 7 66.04 -13.53 39.20
C ARG A 7 64.84 -14.02 40.00
N VAL A 8 65.07 -14.41 41.25
CA VAL A 8 64.01 -14.87 42.17
C VAL A 8 63.65 -13.75 43.15
N ARG A 9 62.36 -13.45 43.29
CA ARG A 9 61.81 -12.53 44.29
C ARG A 9 61.83 -13.17 45.69
N ARG A 10 61.61 -12.37 46.74
CA ARG A 10 61.56 -12.87 48.14
C ARG A 10 60.40 -13.84 48.43
N ASP A 11 59.37 -13.84 47.59
CA ASP A 11 58.21 -14.74 47.66
C ASP A 11 58.39 -16.05 46.87
N GLY A 12 59.54 -16.23 46.20
CA GLY A 12 59.84 -17.40 45.36
C GLY A 12 59.41 -17.29 43.90
N SER A 13 58.71 -16.22 43.49
CA SER A 13 58.38 -15.98 42.09
C SER A 13 59.61 -15.56 41.27
N VAL A 14 59.68 -16.00 40.01
CA VAL A 14 60.76 -15.62 39.08
C VAL A 14 60.38 -14.34 38.34
N TYR A 15 61.36 -13.48 38.10
CA TYR A 15 61.23 -12.30 37.26
C TYR A 15 62.47 -12.14 36.37
N TYR A 16 62.31 -11.48 35.24
CA TYR A 16 63.29 -11.40 34.18
C TYR A 16 63.79 -9.97 34.04
N THR A 17 65.11 -9.78 33.95
CA THR A 17 65.74 -8.48 33.77
C THR A 17 66.50 -8.45 32.45
N VAL A 18 66.11 -7.58 31.52
CA VAL A 18 66.88 -7.33 30.30
C VAL A 18 67.96 -6.30 30.62
N MET A 19 69.21 -6.61 30.27
CA MET A 19 70.38 -5.79 30.59
C MET A 19 71.20 -5.49 29.35
N TRP A 20 71.64 -4.23 29.18
CA TRP A 20 72.47 -3.82 28.05
C TRP A 20 73.37 -2.61 28.39
N ARG A 21 74.17 -2.16 27.43
CA ARG A 21 74.93 -0.91 27.49
C ARG A 21 74.47 0.03 26.39
N ALA A 22 74.12 1.26 26.75
CA ALA A 22 73.62 2.28 25.83
C ALA A 22 74.57 2.49 24.65
N GLY A 23 74.04 2.46 23.42
CA GLY A 23 74.82 2.60 22.18
C GLY A 23 75.82 1.48 21.88
N GLY A 24 75.82 0.38 22.66
CA GLY A 24 76.59 -0.83 22.37
C GLY A 24 78.10 -0.74 22.58
N THR A 25 78.62 0.40 23.05
CA THR A 25 80.05 0.62 23.27
C THR A 25 80.51 0.10 24.64
N ALA A 26 81.80 -0.21 24.77
CA ALA A 26 82.39 -0.66 26.04
C ALA A 26 82.30 0.40 27.16
N GLY A 27 82.33 1.69 26.81
CA GLY A 27 82.10 2.81 27.73
C GLY A 27 80.62 3.16 27.96
N GLY A 28 79.69 2.52 27.25
CA GLY A 28 78.26 2.81 27.35
C GLY A 28 77.71 2.55 28.75
N LYS A 29 76.86 3.47 29.23
CA LYS A 29 76.15 3.35 30.50
C LYS A 29 75.33 2.06 30.52
N GLN A 30 75.40 1.33 31.63
CA GLN A 30 74.61 0.11 31.82
C GLN A 30 73.16 0.47 32.11
N GLU A 31 72.25 -0.07 31.33
CA GLU A 31 70.79 0.12 31.44
C GLU A 31 70.11 -1.23 31.65
N SER A 32 68.90 -1.20 32.23
CA SER A 32 68.12 -2.41 32.47
C SER A 32 66.62 -2.14 32.62
N GLU A 33 65.83 -3.09 32.14
CA GLU A 33 64.36 -3.13 32.27
C GLU A 33 63.92 -4.46 32.89
N VAL A 34 62.78 -4.47 33.59
CA VAL A 34 62.27 -5.62 34.35
C VAL A 34 60.91 -6.09 33.83
N PHE A 35 60.73 -7.41 33.75
CA PHE A 35 59.56 -8.10 33.25
C PHE A 35 59.17 -9.26 34.16
N ASP A 36 57.88 -9.57 34.23
CA ASP A 36 57.37 -10.68 35.04
C ASP A 36 57.21 -11.98 34.22
N GLU A 37 57.17 -11.89 32.88
CA GLU A 37 57.15 -13.03 31.97
C GLU A 37 58.37 -13.09 31.04
N GLU A 38 58.89 -14.30 30.80
CA GLU A 38 60.04 -14.56 29.92
C GLU A 38 59.84 -14.11 28.46
N PRO A 39 58.68 -14.36 27.81
CA PRO A 39 58.49 -14.00 26.41
C PRO A 39 58.52 -12.49 26.16
N ASP A 40 58.13 -11.68 27.14
CA ASP A 40 58.14 -10.22 27.03
C ASP A 40 59.56 -9.66 27.22
N ALA A 41 60.35 -10.25 28.12
CA ALA A 41 61.78 -9.96 28.26
C ALA A 41 62.55 -10.30 26.97
N GLU A 42 62.26 -11.43 26.35
CA GLU A 42 62.86 -11.84 25.07
C GLU A 42 62.48 -10.88 23.93
N ARG A 43 61.20 -10.52 23.78
CA ARG A 43 60.75 -9.52 22.78
C ARG A 43 61.43 -8.16 23.00
N PHE A 44 61.52 -7.68 24.25
CA PHE A 44 62.16 -6.41 24.53
C PHE A 44 63.68 -6.44 24.29
N LYS A 45 64.36 -7.55 24.62
CA LYS A 45 65.77 -7.77 24.25
C LYS A 45 65.97 -7.62 22.74
N ASP A 46 65.10 -8.23 21.93
CA ASP A 46 65.20 -8.18 20.47
C ASP A 46 64.94 -6.76 19.92
N LEU A 47 63.99 -6.01 20.51
CA LEU A 47 63.79 -4.59 20.20
C LEU A 47 65.02 -3.74 20.55
N VAL A 48 65.61 -3.89 21.74
CA VAL A 48 66.84 -3.18 22.13
C VAL A 48 68.01 -3.54 21.20
N ASN A 49 68.10 -4.80 20.76
CA ASN A 49 69.10 -5.22 19.78
C ASN A 49 68.86 -4.57 18.41
N GLY A 50 67.62 -4.54 17.92
CA GLY A 50 67.22 -3.88 16.66
C GLY A 50 67.42 -2.37 16.66
N HIS A 51 67.24 -1.70 17.81
CA HIS A 51 67.45 -0.25 17.98
C HIS A 51 68.88 0.14 18.39
N GLY A 52 69.87 -0.68 18.04
CA GLY A 52 71.29 -0.33 18.21
C GLY A 52 71.73 -0.20 19.67
N GLN A 53 71.16 -1.02 20.56
CA GLN A 53 71.42 -1.00 22.01
C GLN A 53 70.92 0.27 22.71
N ASN A 54 69.81 0.82 22.24
CA ASN A 54 69.10 1.95 22.86
C ASN A 54 67.68 1.53 23.26
N TRP A 55 67.01 2.37 24.05
CA TRP A 55 65.60 2.20 24.37
C TRP A 55 64.75 2.21 23.08
N PRO A 56 63.77 1.30 22.91
CA PRO A 56 62.86 1.33 21.77
C PRO A 56 62.05 2.65 21.75
N PRO A 57 61.87 3.31 20.58
CA PRO A 57 61.09 4.54 20.49
C PRO A 57 59.65 4.36 20.99
N GLY A 58 59.21 5.18 21.95
CA GLY A 58 57.88 5.07 22.56
C GLY A 58 57.80 4.15 23.79
N TRP A 59 58.89 3.50 24.19
CA TRP A 59 58.94 2.71 25.42
C TRP A 59 59.11 3.60 26.66
N ILE A 60 58.23 3.44 27.67
CA ILE A 60 58.33 4.09 28.97
C ILE A 60 58.83 3.09 30.00
N ARG A 61 59.88 3.47 30.73
CA ARG A 61 60.58 2.61 31.68
C ARG A 61 59.64 2.06 32.76
N GLY A 62 59.62 0.75 32.94
CA GLY A 62 58.75 0.03 33.88
C GLY A 62 57.26 0.07 33.55
N GLN A 63 56.87 0.56 32.37
CA GLN A 63 55.48 0.64 31.91
C GLN A 63 55.26 -0.05 30.54
N GLY A 64 56.32 -0.26 29.75
CA GLY A 64 56.24 -0.83 28.42
C GLY A 64 56.07 0.23 27.33
N PHE A 65 55.67 -0.20 26.13
CA PHE A 65 55.03 0.72 25.20
C PHE A 65 53.73 1.19 25.84
N VAL A 66 53.68 2.46 26.26
CA VAL A 66 52.41 3.10 26.56
C VAL A 66 51.78 3.43 25.21
N ALA A 67 51.09 2.43 24.66
CA ALA A 67 49.99 2.70 23.75
C ALA A 67 49.15 3.79 24.43
N GLU A 68 48.95 4.91 23.74
CA GLU A 68 48.01 5.93 24.20
C GLU A 68 46.74 5.20 24.61
N ARG A 69 46.27 5.40 25.84
CA ARG A 69 45.05 4.76 26.34
C ARG A 69 43.95 5.09 25.34
N ARG A 70 43.62 4.15 24.45
CA ARG A 70 42.60 4.33 23.41
C ARG A 70 41.40 4.91 24.11
N ARG A 71 41.00 6.12 23.73
CA ARG A 71 39.91 6.80 24.40
C ARG A 71 38.72 5.88 24.25
N ALA A 72 38.08 5.49 25.35
CA ALA A 72 36.96 4.56 25.28
C ALA A 72 35.91 5.06 24.27
N GLU A 73 35.76 6.38 24.18
CA GLU A 73 34.91 7.11 23.22
C GLU A 73 35.29 6.99 21.73
N THR A 74 36.55 6.66 21.38
CA THR A 74 36.99 6.47 19.98
C THR A 74 37.02 4.99 19.57
N MET A 75 36.75 4.05 20.49
CA MET A 75 36.46 2.66 20.17
C MET A 75 35.15 2.54 19.40
N PHE A 76 35.06 1.60 18.45
CA PHE A 76 33.95 1.51 17.51
C PHE A 76 32.56 1.43 18.17
N GLU A 77 32.36 0.53 19.13
CA GLU A 77 31.05 0.30 19.74
C GLU A 77 30.46 1.55 20.43
N PRO A 78 31.13 2.16 21.43
CA PRO A 78 30.62 3.36 22.08
C PRO A 78 30.51 4.56 21.10
N PHE A 79 31.44 4.70 20.15
CA PHE A 79 31.34 5.75 19.13
C PHE A 79 30.09 5.57 18.24
N ALA A 80 29.86 4.35 17.73
CA ALA A 80 28.73 4.03 16.87
C ALA A 80 27.37 4.17 17.58
N LEU A 81 27.29 3.77 18.85
CA LEU A 81 26.09 3.95 19.66
C LEU A 81 25.83 5.44 19.95
N ALA A 82 26.87 6.20 20.33
CA ALA A 82 26.76 7.64 20.54
C ALA A 82 26.38 8.41 19.27
N TYR A 83 26.89 8.00 18.10
CA TYR A 83 26.48 8.53 16.80
C TYR A 83 24.96 8.34 16.58
N VAL A 84 24.46 7.10 16.75
CA VAL A 84 23.03 6.80 16.59
C VAL A 84 22.16 7.55 17.60
N ASP A 85 22.64 7.78 18.82
CA ASP A 85 21.91 8.54 19.82
C ASP A 85 21.85 10.06 19.54
N ARG A 86 22.85 10.59 18.82
CA ARG A 86 22.91 11.98 18.37
C ARG A 86 22.15 12.26 17.07
N LEU A 87 21.75 11.22 16.32
CA LEU A 87 20.97 11.39 15.08
C LEU A 87 19.64 12.10 15.34
N THR A 88 19.48 13.30 14.77
CA THR A 88 18.25 14.09 14.81
C THR A 88 17.28 13.69 13.69
N GLY A 89 15.98 13.96 13.86
CA GLY A 89 14.96 13.74 12.82
C GLY A 89 14.60 12.28 12.49
N ILE A 90 15.31 11.29 13.03
CA ILE A 90 15.00 9.86 12.86
C ILE A 90 13.85 9.42 13.77
N GLN A 91 13.13 8.35 13.37
CA GLN A 91 12.06 7.75 14.16
C GLN A 91 12.63 6.67 15.11
N GLY A 92 11.98 6.45 16.26
CA GLY A 92 12.46 5.53 17.30
C GLY A 92 12.67 4.08 16.79
N ASP A 93 11.80 3.60 15.90
CA ASP A 93 11.96 2.32 15.21
C ASP A 93 13.28 2.19 14.44
N THR A 94 13.71 3.29 13.84
CA THR A 94 14.92 3.39 13.01
C THR A 94 16.15 3.46 13.90
N ARG A 95 16.07 4.18 15.03
CA ARG A 95 17.11 4.22 16.07
C ARG A 95 17.33 2.84 16.69
N ALA A 96 16.25 2.18 17.13
CA ALA A 96 16.30 0.82 17.69
C ALA A 96 16.85 -0.19 16.68
N LYS A 97 16.46 -0.08 15.40
CA LYS A 97 17.03 -0.90 14.32
C LYS A 97 18.53 -0.65 14.16
N TYR A 98 19.00 0.60 14.12
CA TYR A 98 20.43 0.90 13.97
C TYR A 98 21.27 0.41 15.16
N ARG A 99 20.80 0.59 16.41
CA ARG A 99 21.46 0.00 17.59
C ARG A 99 21.58 -1.52 17.46
N LYS A 100 20.51 -2.19 17.04
CA LYS A 100 20.54 -3.64 16.78
C LYS A 100 21.48 -4.02 15.64
N ASP A 101 21.46 -3.30 14.52
CA ASP A 101 22.34 -3.56 13.38
C ASP A 101 23.83 -3.42 13.79
N ILE A 102 24.18 -2.42 14.60
CA ILE A 102 25.50 -2.22 15.21
C ILE A 102 25.88 -3.42 16.08
N LEU A 103 25.08 -3.71 17.12
CA LEU A 103 25.38 -4.74 18.13
C LEU A 103 25.44 -6.15 17.52
N ASP A 104 24.51 -6.49 16.62
CA ASP A 104 24.44 -7.84 16.04
C ASP A 104 25.45 -8.07 14.91
N ASN A 105 25.88 -7.04 14.17
CA ASN A 105 26.60 -7.22 12.88
C ASN A 105 27.89 -6.43 12.74
N MET A 106 28.09 -5.36 13.51
CA MET A 106 29.27 -4.50 13.40
C MET A 106 30.20 -4.69 14.60
N VAL A 107 29.68 -4.68 15.84
CA VAL A 107 30.48 -4.91 17.05
C VAL A 107 31.25 -6.24 17.03
N PRO A 108 30.68 -7.39 16.56
CA PRO A 108 31.41 -8.65 16.46
C PRO A 108 32.58 -8.66 15.45
N TRP A 109 32.74 -7.59 14.66
CA TRP A 109 33.82 -7.38 13.71
C TRP A 109 34.75 -6.22 14.12
N PHE A 110 34.18 -5.10 14.55
CA PHE A 110 34.86 -3.82 14.69
C PHE A 110 35.01 -3.36 16.15
N GLY A 111 34.34 -3.99 17.13
CA GLY A 111 34.34 -3.56 18.54
C GLY A 111 35.73 -3.30 19.16
N PRO A 112 36.75 -4.17 18.95
CA PRO A 112 38.11 -3.98 19.47
C PRO A 112 38.96 -2.92 18.74
N TYR A 113 38.41 -2.27 17.72
CA TYR A 113 39.12 -1.34 16.84
C TYR A 113 38.66 0.11 17.05
N SER A 114 39.54 1.04 16.74
CA SER A 114 39.28 2.48 16.83
C SER A 114 38.67 3.02 15.54
N VAL A 115 37.79 4.02 15.67
CA VAL A 115 37.39 4.87 14.52
C VAL A 115 38.45 5.92 14.19
N GLU A 116 39.33 6.24 15.13
CA GLU A 116 40.43 7.19 14.99
C GLU A 116 41.58 6.56 14.17
N ASP A 117 42.28 7.35 13.35
CA ASP A 117 43.44 6.87 12.59
C ASP A 117 44.63 6.60 13.53
N GLY A 118 45.29 5.45 13.35
CA GLY A 118 46.37 5.00 14.24
C GLY A 118 46.43 3.48 14.38
N GLU A 119 47.11 3.00 15.42
CA GLU A 119 47.29 1.57 15.70
C GLU A 119 45.99 0.91 16.18
N GLY A 120 45.49 -0.05 15.40
CA GLY A 120 44.19 -0.69 15.63
C GLY A 120 43.00 0.12 15.10
N SER A 121 43.23 1.05 14.17
CA SER A 121 42.17 1.72 13.41
C SER A 121 41.42 0.74 12.48
N ILE A 122 40.15 1.03 12.19
CA ILE A 122 39.38 0.31 11.16
C ILE A 122 39.92 0.70 9.77
N VAL A 123 40.38 -0.31 9.03
CA VAL A 123 40.92 -0.19 7.67
C VAL A 123 40.00 -0.80 6.61
N ARG A 124 40.20 -0.40 5.34
CA ARG A 124 39.35 -0.79 4.20
C ARG A 124 39.27 -2.30 3.95
N SER A 125 40.35 -3.05 4.17
CA SER A 125 40.35 -4.52 4.01
C SER A 125 39.37 -5.18 4.96
N MET A 126 39.35 -4.79 6.24
CA MET A 126 38.38 -5.32 7.21
C MET A 126 36.93 -5.05 6.81
N VAL A 127 36.65 -3.90 6.19
CA VAL A 127 35.30 -3.58 5.67
C VAL A 127 34.94 -4.49 4.49
N GLN A 128 35.92 -4.84 3.64
CA GLN A 128 35.72 -5.79 2.54
C GLN A 128 35.48 -7.21 3.07
N ASP A 129 36.28 -7.66 4.03
CA ASP A 129 36.13 -9.00 4.65
C ASP A 129 34.79 -9.12 5.39
N TRP A 130 34.37 -8.08 6.11
CA TRP A 130 33.03 -7.99 6.71
C TRP A 130 31.91 -8.11 5.68
N VAL A 131 32.01 -7.43 4.53
CA VAL A 131 31.03 -7.55 3.44
C VAL A 131 31.01 -8.97 2.87
N ASN A 132 32.19 -9.56 2.63
CA ASN A 132 32.33 -10.94 2.16
C ASN A 132 31.70 -11.96 3.13
N ASP A 133 31.77 -11.70 4.44
CA ASP A 133 31.18 -12.54 5.48
C ASP A 133 29.65 -12.41 5.57
N LEU A 134 29.11 -11.18 5.42
CA LEU A 134 27.68 -10.96 5.32
C LEU A 134 27.07 -11.63 4.08
N GLU A 135 27.79 -11.59 2.94
CA GLU A 135 27.38 -12.24 1.70
C GLU A 135 27.42 -13.78 1.81
N ALA A 136 28.44 -14.34 2.45
CA ALA A 136 28.57 -15.78 2.64
C ALA A 136 27.83 -16.37 3.86
N GLY A 137 27.24 -15.54 4.72
CA GLY A 137 26.63 -15.99 5.99
C GLY A 137 27.63 -16.47 7.04
N ARG A 138 28.90 -16.07 6.94
CA ARG A 138 29.93 -16.49 7.90
C ARG A 138 29.72 -15.82 9.27
N LEU A 139 30.26 -16.46 10.30
CA LEU A 139 30.33 -15.91 11.65
C LEU A 139 31.39 -14.82 11.71
N ALA A 140 31.14 -13.78 12.49
CA ALA A 140 32.13 -12.73 12.72
C ALA A 140 33.29 -13.24 13.59
N PRO A 141 34.50 -12.64 13.51
CA PRO A 141 35.67 -13.06 14.29
C PRO A 141 35.46 -13.13 15.80
N LEU A 142 34.55 -12.32 16.35
CA LEU A 142 34.22 -12.25 17.78
C LEU A 142 32.84 -12.83 18.10
N ASP A 143 32.16 -13.49 17.15
CA ASP A 143 30.95 -14.24 17.48
C ASP A 143 31.31 -15.42 18.42
N PRO A 144 30.46 -15.75 19.42
CA PRO A 144 30.67 -16.92 20.27
C PRO A 144 30.84 -18.21 19.44
N ARG A 145 31.74 -19.10 19.88
CA ARG A 145 32.09 -20.34 19.14
C ARG A 145 30.91 -21.30 18.94
N ASP A 146 29.87 -21.17 19.75
CA ASP A 146 28.62 -21.91 19.73
C ASP A 146 27.49 -21.19 18.95
N ARG A 147 27.72 -19.97 18.46
CA ARG A 147 26.75 -19.23 17.65
C ARG A 147 26.50 -19.99 16.35
N LYS A 148 25.23 -20.23 16.02
CA LYS A 148 24.85 -20.83 14.72
C LYS A 148 25.30 -19.92 13.56
N PRO A 149 25.83 -20.49 12.45
CA PRO A 149 26.17 -19.72 11.25
C PRO A 149 25.03 -18.81 10.81
N ARG A 150 25.37 -17.63 10.28
CA ARG A 150 24.39 -16.66 9.82
C ARG A 150 23.81 -17.15 8.50
N THR A 151 22.56 -16.81 8.22
CA THR A 151 22.04 -16.95 6.85
C THR A 151 22.69 -15.86 5.99
N ALA A 152 23.07 -16.20 4.76
CA ALA A 152 23.56 -15.21 3.79
C ALA A 152 22.59 -14.03 3.65
N TYR A 153 23.09 -12.79 3.71
CA TYR A 153 22.24 -11.61 3.62
C TYR A 153 21.98 -11.22 2.16
N LYS A 154 20.71 -11.00 1.80
CA LYS A 154 20.36 -10.46 0.48
C LYS A 154 21.11 -9.14 0.21
N PRO A 155 21.55 -8.84 -1.03
CA PRO A 155 22.34 -7.66 -1.37
C PRO A 155 21.81 -6.34 -0.79
N LYS A 156 20.51 -6.10 -0.89
CA LYS A 156 19.88 -4.89 -0.33
C LYS A 156 20.09 -4.73 1.18
N THR A 157 20.16 -5.84 1.92
CA THR A 157 20.44 -5.83 3.36
C THR A 157 21.90 -5.49 3.65
N ILE A 158 22.83 -6.02 2.85
CA ILE A 158 24.26 -5.69 2.93
C ILE A 158 24.47 -4.20 2.64
N HIS A 159 23.87 -3.67 1.57
CA HIS A 159 23.90 -2.23 1.24
C HIS A 159 23.38 -1.36 2.40
N ASN A 160 22.26 -1.72 3.02
CA ASN A 160 21.71 -0.97 4.15
C ASN A 160 22.64 -0.99 5.38
N LYS A 161 23.24 -2.14 5.70
CA LYS A 161 24.19 -2.27 6.83
C LYS A 161 25.48 -1.51 6.55
N HIS A 162 26.05 -1.65 5.34
CA HIS A 162 27.23 -0.91 4.92
C HIS A 162 26.98 0.61 4.88
N GLY A 163 25.78 1.05 4.46
CA GLY A 163 25.40 2.46 4.51
C GLY A 163 25.42 3.04 5.93
N LEU A 164 24.93 2.29 6.93
CA LEU A 164 25.02 2.69 8.34
C LEU A 164 26.48 2.74 8.83
N LEU A 165 27.29 1.71 8.54
CA LEU A 165 28.71 1.70 8.90
C LEU A 165 29.45 2.89 8.27
N SER A 166 29.25 3.11 6.96
CA SER A 166 29.84 4.21 6.21
C SER A 166 29.46 5.57 6.80
N ALA A 167 28.22 5.76 7.25
CA ALA A 167 27.76 6.99 7.89
C ALA A 167 28.39 7.21 9.28
N ILE A 168 28.54 6.14 10.08
CA ILE A 168 29.28 6.18 11.36
C ILE A 168 30.74 6.59 11.09
N MET A 169 31.42 5.92 10.17
CA MET A 169 32.82 6.21 9.86
C MET A 169 33.01 7.59 9.22
N GLN A 170 32.03 8.07 8.45
CA GLN A 170 32.04 9.43 7.91
C GLN A 170 31.95 10.48 9.03
N SER A 171 31.14 10.24 10.07
CA SER A 171 31.05 11.17 11.21
C SER A 171 32.35 11.29 12.02
N ALA A 172 33.26 10.31 11.93
CA ALA A 172 34.60 10.41 12.50
C ALA A 172 35.55 11.26 11.61
N VAL A 173 35.32 11.32 10.30
CA VAL A 173 36.01 12.25 9.38
C VAL A 173 35.50 13.67 9.62
N ASP A 174 34.19 13.84 9.71
CA ASP A 174 33.49 15.14 9.75
C ASP A 174 33.41 15.76 11.16
N ALA A 175 34.04 15.16 12.17
CA ALA A 175 34.07 15.66 13.55
C ALA A 175 34.83 16.99 13.67
N GLU A 176 34.44 17.84 14.65
CA GLU A 176 35.05 19.17 14.89
C GLU A 176 36.58 19.10 15.01
N THR A 177 37.08 18.11 15.74
CA THR A 177 38.44 17.60 15.58
C THR A 177 38.33 16.29 14.81
N SER A 178 38.74 16.30 13.54
CA SER A 178 38.68 15.12 12.68
C SER A 178 39.48 13.97 13.29
N LEU A 179 38.83 12.84 13.54
CA LEU A 179 39.45 11.67 14.15
C LEU A 179 40.17 10.80 13.10
N ARG A 180 39.81 10.94 11.82
CA ARG A 180 40.39 10.17 10.73
C ARG A 180 40.37 10.93 9.40
N ALA A 181 41.43 10.80 8.61
CA ALA A 181 41.59 11.50 7.35
C ALA A 181 40.72 10.96 6.21
N SER A 182 40.24 9.71 6.30
CA SER A 182 39.39 9.12 5.25
C SER A 182 38.47 8.01 5.76
N ASN A 183 37.30 7.89 5.13
CA ASN A 183 36.30 6.87 5.44
C ASN A 183 36.73 5.49 4.85
N PRO A 184 36.90 4.43 5.66
CA PRO A 184 37.38 3.12 5.19
C PRO A 184 36.30 2.35 4.42
N CYS A 185 35.03 2.76 4.52
CA CYS A 185 33.93 2.24 3.72
C CYS A 185 33.86 2.90 2.32
N ALA A 186 34.65 3.95 2.08
CA ALA A 186 34.71 4.59 0.77
C ALA A 186 35.26 3.61 -0.29
N LYS A 187 34.61 3.59 -1.45
CA LYS A 187 34.99 2.74 -2.59
C LYS A 187 34.95 1.22 -2.27
N THR A 188 34.25 0.78 -1.22
CA THR A 188 33.93 -0.65 -1.05
C THR A 188 33.01 -1.08 -2.18
N ARG A 189 33.39 -2.13 -2.92
CA ARG A 189 32.51 -2.73 -3.92
C ARG A 189 31.51 -3.61 -3.17
N LEU A 190 30.23 -3.34 -3.37
CA LEU A 190 29.13 -4.11 -2.77
C LEU A 190 28.57 -5.12 -3.79
N PRO A 191 27.87 -6.17 -3.34
CA PRO A 191 27.13 -7.06 -4.21
C PRO A 191 26.14 -6.30 -5.10
N ARG A 192 25.89 -6.81 -6.31
CA ARG A 192 24.88 -6.27 -7.22
C ARG A 192 23.49 -6.41 -6.59
N LEU A 193 22.62 -5.43 -6.83
CA LEU A 193 21.21 -5.52 -6.37
C LEU A 193 20.39 -6.36 -7.36
N ASP A 194 20.78 -6.24 -8.62
CA ASP A 194 20.36 -6.92 -9.84
C ASP A 194 20.74 -8.41 -9.94
N SER A 195 21.47 -8.98 -8.96
CA SER A 195 22.02 -10.35 -9.05
C SER A 195 21.36 -11.38 -8.12
N THR A 196 20.16 -11.12 -7.62
CA THR A 196 19.33 -12.16 -6.97
C THR A 196 18.08 -12.43 -7.79
N GLU A 197 18.02 -13.63 -8.37
CA GLU A 197 16.78 -14.27 -8.85
C GLU A 197 15.72 -14.39 -7.71
N ASP A 198 16.17 -14.24 -6.45
CA ASP A 198 15.38 -14.13 -5.22
C ASP A 198 14.94 -12.70 -4.83
N GLU A 199 15.02 -11.67 -5.70
CA GLU A 199 14.12 -10.52 -5.48
C GLU A 199 12.69 -11.03 -5.70
N GLU A 200 11.97 -11.32 -4.60
CA GLU A 200 10.57 -11.76 -4.62
C GLU A 200 9.74 -10.77 -5.43
N GLU A 201 9.55 -11.09 -6.72
CA GLU A 201 8.97 -10.20 -7.72
C GLU A 201 7.63 -9.65 -7.23
N ILE A 202 7.34 -8.41 -7.59
CA ILE A 202 6.10 -7.77 -7.17
C ILE A 202 4.96 -8.46 -7.91
N VAL A 203 4.23 -9.32 -7.20
CA VAL A 203 3.13 -10.10 -7.78
C VAL A 203 1.94 -9.18 -8.06
N PHE A 204 1.62 -8.98 -9.34
CA PHE A 204 0.38 -8.35 -9.75
C PHE A 204 -0.69 -9.42 -9.96
N LEU A 205 -1.75 -9.36 -9.16
CA LEU A 205 -2.91 -10.23 -9.30
C LEU A 205 -3.87 -9.69 -10.34
N GLU A 206 -4.46 -10.60 -11.10
CA GLU A 206 -5.66 -10.34 -11.89
C GLU A 206 -6.90 -10.31 -10.98
N ARG A 207 -8.03 -9.82 -11.50
CA ARG A 207 -9.25 -9.63 -10.69
C ARG A 207 -9.81 -10.98 -10.24
N GLU A 208 -9.69 -11.96 -11.14
CA GLU A 208 -10.11 -13.33 -11.03
C GLU A 208 -9.26 -14.08 -10.00
N GLU A 209 -7.93 -13.92 -10.03
CA GLU A 209 -7.01 -14.47 -9.03
C GLU A 209 -7.24 -13.88 -7.63
N TRP A 210 -7.52 -12.57 -7.54
CA TRP A 210 -7.92 -11.96 -6.28
C TRP A 210 -9.23 -12.55 -5.75
N ALA A 211 -10.23 -12.79 -6.62
CA ALA A 211 -11.48 -13.43 -6.21
C ALA A 211 -11.24 -14.86 -5.67
N TRP A 212 -10.36 -15.65 -6.30
CA TRP A 212 -9.98 -16.98 -5.81
C TRP A 212 -9.35 -16.93 -4.41
N ILE A 213 -8.40 -16.03 -4.18
CA ILE A 213 -7.77 -15.84 -2.86
C ILE A 213 -8.81 -15.36 -1.83
N TYR A 214 -9.70 -14.44 -2.21
CA TYR A 214 -10.74 -13.91 -1.33
C TYR A 214 -11.74 -14.99 -0.89
N GLU A 215 -12.18 -15.86 -1.80
CA GLU A 215 -13.05 -17.01 -1.46
C GLU A 215 -12.37 -18.01 -0.52
N CYS A 216 -11.05 -18.21 -0.68
CA CYS A 216 -10.24 -19.10 0.16
C CYS A 216 -9.78 -18.49 1.49
N LEU A 217 -9.98 -17.18 1.72
CA LEU A 217 -9.71 -16.56 3.02
C LEU A 217 -10.74 -16.98 4.07
N ARG A 218 -10.32 -16.94 5.34
CA ARG A 218 -11.24 -17.05 6.48
C ARG A 218 -11.95 -15.73 6.73
N ASP A 219 -13.19 -15.78 7.21
CA ASP A 219 -14.04 -14.58 7.35
C ASP A 219 -13.47 -13.52 8.32
N ASP A 220 -12.66 -13.92 9.30
CA ASP A 220 -11.93 -13.00 10.18
C ASP A 220 -10.78 -12.24 9.50
N ALA A 221 -10.40 -12.66 8.28
CA ALA A 221 -9.38 -12.06 7.44
C ALA A 221 -9.93 -11.39 6.16
N LYS A 222 -11.09 -11.85 5.63
CA LYS A 222 -11.71 -11.32 4.40
C LYS A 222 -11.87 -9.80 4.42
N ASP A 223 -12.57 -9.27 5.41
CA ASP A 223 -12.85 -7.83 5.53
C ASP A 223 -11.56 -6.97 5.52
N LEU A 224 -10.46 -7.47 6.14
CA LEU A 224 -9.17 -6.76 6.18
C LEU A 224 -8.45 -6.82 4.82
N ALA A 225 -8.45 -7.98 4.18
CA ALA A 225 -7.81 -8.16 2.87
C ALA A 225 -8.54 -7.38 1.77
N GLU A 226 -9.89 -7.39 1.77
CA GLU A 226 -10.74 -6.56 0.89
C GLU A 226 -10.45 -5.07 1.09
N THR A 227 -10.34 -4.62 2.35
CA THR A 227 -9.93 -3.24 2.65
C THR A 227 -8.59 -2.89 2.02
N ILE A 228 -7.57 -3.77 2.12
CA ILE A 228 -6.25 -3.54 1.52
C ILE A 228 -6.32 -3.52 -0.01
N ALA A 229 -7.05 -4.46 -0.63
CA ALA A 229 -7.21 -4.57 -2.07
C ALA A 229 -7.95 -3.38 -2.70
N GLU A 230 -9.04 -2.88 -2.08
CA GLU A 230 -9.79 -1.74 -2.63
C GLU A 230 -9.05 -0.41 -2.40
N THR A 231 -8.35 -0.23 -1.28
CA THR A 231 -7.79 1.07 -0.87
C THR A 231 -6.31 1.25 -1.23
N GLY A 232 -5.60 0.15 -1.51
CA GLY A 232 -4.15 0.13 -1.63
C GLY A 232 -3.43 0.49 -0.32
N PHE A 233 -4.06 0.34 0.85
CA PHE A 233 -3.43 0.72 2.12
C PHE A 233 -2.22 -0.15 2.45
N ARG A 234 -1.24 0.45 3.15
CA ARG A 234 -0.15 -0.33 3.75
C ARG A 234 -0.72 -1.16 4.90
N TRP A 235 -0.14 -2.33 5.17
CA TRP A 235 -0.57 -3.21 6.28
C TRP A 235 -0.77 -2.45 7.61
N GLY A 236 0.22 -1.64 7.99
CA GLY A 236 0.17 -0.84 9.22
C GLY A 236 -0.81 0.34 9.20
N GLU A 237 -1.29 0.77 8.02
CA GLU A 237 -2.39 1.74 7.87
C GLU A 237 -3.74 1.04 8.05
N ALA A 238 -3.97 -0.07 7.32
CA ALA A 238 -5.22 -0.83 7.36
C ALA A 238 -5.51 -1.41 8.75
N THR A 239 -4.52 -2.05 9.38
CA THR A 239 -4.63 -2.60 10.74
C THR A 239 -4.65 -1.54 11.85
N ALA A 240 -4.52 -0.25 11.51
CA ALA A 240 -4.64 0.88 12.44
C ALA A 240 -5.99 1.61 12.31
N LEU A 241 -6.90 1.15 11.43
CA LEU A 241 -8.20 1.80 11.21
C LEU A 241 -9.12 1.72 12.44
N GLN A 242 -9.78 2.84 12.71
CA GLN A 242 -10.71 3.04 13.83
C GLN A 242 -12.02 3.66 13.31
N PRO A 243 -13.16 3.51 14.01
CA PRO A 243 -14.44 4.08 13.56
C PRO A 243 -14.37 5.59 13.25
N ARG A 244 -13.53 6.36 13.97
CA ARG A 244 -13.31 7.79 13.70
C ARG A 244 -12.55 8.13 12.41
N ASP A 245 -12.04 7.14 11.68
CA ASP A 245 -11.41 7.37 10.36
C ASP A 245 -12.44 7.33 9.22
N LEU A 246 -13.61 6.72 9.45
CA LEU A 246 -14.70 6.64 8.47
C LEU A 246 -15.37 8.01 8.33
N ARG A 247 -15.39 8.57 7.12
CA ARG A 247 -15.83 9.94 6.80
C ARG A 247 -16.56 9.95 5.45
N ARG A 248 -17.06 11.12 5.05
CA ARG A 248 -17.44 11.40 3.66
C ARG A 248 -16.50 12.46 3.08
N ARG A 249 -16.36 12.49 1.75
CA ARG A 249 -15.63 13.50 0.99
C ARG A 249 -16.43 13.78 -0.29
N ASN A 250 -16.95 15.00 -0.41
CA ASN A 250 -17.81 15.41 -1.53
C ASN A 250 -19.00 14.44 -1.68
N GLY A 251 -19.81 14.27 -0.63
CA GLY A 251 -20.90 13.28 -0.56
C GLY A 251 -20.45 11.82 -0.41
N ARG A 252 -19.39 11.40 -1.12
CA ARG A 252 -18.98 10.00 -1.25
C ARG A 252 -18.30 9.44 0.01
N PRO A 253 -18.48 8.16 0.38
CA PRO A 253 -17.78 7.53 1.50
C PRO A 253 -16.26 7.56 1.36
N ALA A 254 -15.56 7.78 2.46
CA ALA A 254 -14.11 7.93 2.45
C ALA A 254 -13.46 7.51 3.78
N ILE A 255 -12.19 7.12 3.72
CA ILE A 255 -11.37 6.82 4.89
C ILE A 255 -10.25 7.86 5.01
N ARG A 256 -10.14 8.48 6.18
CA ARG A 256 -9.08 9.44 6.50
C ARG A 256 -7.89 8.73 7.15
N VAL A 257 -6.88 8.40 6.36
CA VAL A 257 -5.63 7.79 6.84
C VAL A 257 -4.82 8.82 7.62
N GLN A 258 -4.74 8.66 8.94
CA GLN A 258 -4.01 9.58 9.83
C GLN A 258 -3.00 8.91 10.76
N ARG A 259 -3.05 7.58 10.85
CA ARG A 259 -2.26 6.77 11.77
C ARG A 259 -1.76 5.52 11.08
N ALA A 260 -0.64 5.00 11.57
CA ALA A 260 -0.13 3.69 11.22
C ALA A 260 0.59 3.09 12.42
N TRP A 261 0.65 1.75 12.49
CA TRP A 261 1.52 1.07 13.45
C TRP A 261 2.99 1.37 13.18
N LYS A 262 3.71 1.77 14.24
CA LYS A 262 5.15 1.94 14.28
C LYS A 262 5.73 1.15 15.45
N LYS A 263 7.06 1.09 15.52
CA LYS A 263 7.75 0.73 16.75
C LYS A 263 8.23 1.99 17.48
N ASP A 264 8.16 1.97 18.81
CA ASP A 264 8.88 2.91 19.65
C ASP A 264 10.34 2.46 19.85
N GLU A 265 11.07 3.15 20.72
CA GLU A 265 12.48 2.89 21.02
C GLU A 265 12.69 1.54 21.75
N ASP A 266 11.69 1.10 22.53
CA ASP A 266 11.64 -0.23 23.16
C ASP A 266 11.26 -1.35 22.17
N GLY A 267 10.93 -1.00 20.92
CA GLY A 267 10.45 -1.93 19.90
C GLY A 267 9.00 -2.37 20.04
N LYS A 268 8.24 -1.80 20.98
CA LYS A 268 6.80 -2.05 21.20
C LYS A 268 5.99 -1.39 20.08
N SER A 269 4.83 -1.96 19.76
CA SER A 269 3.98 -1.42 18.69
C SER A 269 3.13 -0.26 19.20
N VAL A 270 3.34 0.94 18.66
CA VAL A 270 2.60 2.16 19.00
C VAL A 270 1.88 2.72 17.78
N LEU A 271 0.73 3.38 17.99
CA LEU A 271 0.06 4.14 16.94
C LEU A 271 0.72 5.51 16.79
N GLY A 272 1.30 5.78 15.62
CA GLY A 272 1.89 7.07 15.28
C GLY A 272 1.33 7.64 13.99
N PRO A 273 1.60 8.92 13.67
CA PRO A 273 1.30 9.45 12.35
C PRO A 273 2.08 8.67 11.27
N PRO A 274 1.54 8.46 10.06
CA PRO A 274 2.21 7.77 8.96
C PRO A 274 3.63 8.26 8.72
N LYS A 275 4.48 7.40 8.12
CA LYS A 275 5.91 7.69 7.89
C LYS A 275 6.16 9.04 7.21
N THR A 276 5.23 9.48 6.35
CA THR A 276 5.39 10.64 5.47
C THR A 276 4.17 11.57 5.53
N ARG A 277 4.38 12.88 5.29
CA ARG A 277 3.27 13.86 5.28
C ARG A 277 2.23 13.52 4.20
N LYS A 278 2.67 13.11 3.00
CA LYS A 278 1.78 12.67 1.90
C LYS A 278 1.03 11.36 2.19
N SER A 279 1.45 10.55 3.16
CA SER A 279 0.67 9.36 3.58
C SER A 279 -0.55 9.72 4.42
N ARG A 280 -0.62 10.94 5.00
CA ARG A 280 -1.85 11.48 5.59
C ARG A 280 -2.78 11.93 4.46
N ARG A 281 -3.88 11.18 4.23
CA ARG A 281 -4.72 11.33 3.03
C ARG A 281 -6.15 10.87 3.29
N THR A 282 -7.09 11.38 2.50
CA THR A 282 -8.49 10.92 2.48
C THR A 282 -8.75 10.18 1.19
N VAL A 283 -8.97 8.87 1.29
CA VAL A 283 -9.24 7.97 0.15
C VAL A 283 -10.74 7.72 0.06
N VAL A 284 -11.34 8.02 -1.09
CA VAL A 284 -12.74 7.67 -1.39
C VAL A 284 -12.83 6.17 -1.65
N ILE A 285 -13.85 5.54 -1.07
CA ILE A 285 -14.10 4.09 -1.09
C ILE A 285 -15.48 3.79 -1.66
N THR A 286 -15.73 2.52 -1.99
CA THR A 286 -17.06 2.08 -2.43
C THR A 286 -18.07 2.11 -1.29
N HIS A 287 -19.35 2.26 -1.62
CA HIS A 287 -20.45 2.09 -0.67
C HIS A 287 -20.47 0.67 -0.06
N ARG A 288 -20.01 -0.35 -0.79
CA ARG A 288 -19.87 -1.73 -0.29
C ARG A 288 -18.84 -1.81 0.85
N LEU A 289 -17.64 -1.28 0.66
CA LEU A 289 -16.61 -1.27 1.69
C LEU A 289 -17.02 -0.40 2.90
N ASP A 290 -17.66 0.74 2.68
CA ASP A 290 -18.18 1.57 3.78
C ASP A 290 -19.24 0.81 4.62
N ARG A 291 -20.18 0.11 3.97
CA ARG A 291 -21.19 -0.75 4.64
C ARG A 291 -20.51 -1.84 5.48
N MET A 292 -19.48 -2.49 4.94
CA MET A 292 -18.67 -3.51 5.62
C MET A 292 -17.90 -2.94 6.82
N LEU A 293 -17.23 -1.80 6.66
CA LEU A 293 -16.47 -1.14 7.74
C LEU A 293 -17.39 -0.65 8.86
N ARG A 294 -18.57 -0.08 8.53
CA ARG A 294 -19.57 0.33 9.52
C ARG A 294 -20.16 -0.85 10.29
N ARG A 295 -20.42 -1.97 9.61
CA ARG A 295 -20.83 -3.23 10.26
C ARG A 295 -19.81 -3.66 11.31
N ARG A 296 -18.52 -3.68 10.98
CA ARG A 296 -17.43 -4.00 11.94
C ARG A 296 -17.27 -2.95 13.05
N ALA A 297 -17.54 -1.68 12.75
CA ALA A 297 -17.44 -0.57 13.71
C ALA A 297 -18.63 -0.50 14.70
N LYS A 298 -19.72 -1.23 14.47
CA LYS A 298 -20.93 -1.18 15.31
C LYS A 298 -20.61 -1.60 16.75
N GLY A 299 -20.86 -0.71 17.71
CA GLY A 299 -20.59 -0.93 19.14
C GLY A 299 -19.13 -0.73 19.57
N LEU A 300 -18.22 -0.38 18.65
CA LEU A 300 -16.84 -0.05 18.98
C LEU A 300 -16.70 1.42 19.40
N ALA A 301 -15.81 1.69 20.35
CA ALA A 301 -15.43 3.05 20.71
C ALA A 301 -14.79 3.78 19.51
N PRO A 302 -14.87 5.13 19.41
CA PRO A 302 -14.36 5.87 18.24
C PRO A 302 -12.88 5.63 17.93
N ASP A 303 -12.08 5.26 18.93
CA ASP A 303 -10.65 4.97 18.86
C ASP A 303 -10.29 3.47 19.03
N ALA A 304 -11.27 2.58 19.09
CA ALA A 304 -11.03 1.14 19.03
C ALA A 304 -10.65 0.68 17.62
N MET A 305 -9.93 -0.45 17.51
CA MET A 305 -9.52 -1.01 16.20
C MET A 305 -10.70 -1.69 15.49
N ILE A 306 -10.94 -1.37 14.22
CA ILE A 306 -11.93 -2.08 13.37
C ILE A 306 -11.46 -3.52 13.08
N PHE A 307 -10.14 -3.72 13.03
CA PHE A 307 -9.50 -4.99 12.72
C PHE A 307 -8.63 -5.47 13.88
N THR A 308 -9.15 -6.44 14.63
CA THR A 308 -8.46 -7.11 15.73
C THR A 308 -8.06 -8.53 15.32
N GLY A 309 -6.95 -9.01 15.88
CA GLY A 309 -6.56 -10.42 15.82
C GLY A 309 -7.46 -11.29 16.71
N PRO A 310 -7.27 -12.63 16.70
CA PRO A 310 -8.14 -13.57 17.41
C PRO A 310 -8.24 -13.32 18.92
N GLU A 311 -7.20 -12.74 19.53
CA GLU A 311 -7.11 -12.41 20.96
C GLU A 311 -7.56 -10.95 21.26
N GLY A 312 -8.25 -10.28 20.34
CA GLY A 312 -8.73 -8.90 20.51
C GLY A 312 -7.66 -7.80 20.36
N GLY A 313 -6.37 -8.16 20.38
CA GLY A 313 -5.26 -7.25 20.11
C GLY A 313 -5.09 -6.85 18.64
N LYS A 314 -4.03 -6.08 18.33
CA LYS A 314 -3.65 -5.75 16.95
C LYS A 314 -3.31 -7.02 16.15
N TRP A 315 -3.57 -7.05 14.86
CA TRP A 315 -3.05 -8.12 14.00
C TRP A 315 -1.52 -8.07 13.91
N ASP A 316 -0.86 -9.16 14.32
CA ASP A 316 0.56 -9.36 14.04
C ASP A 316 0.78 -9.82 12.58
N PRO A 317 1.69 -9.20 11.80
CA PRO A 317 1.89 -9.55 10.40
C PRO A 317 2.35 -11.00 10.19
N GLY A 318 3.22 -11.53 11.06
CA GLY A 318 3.75 -12.88 10.94
C GLY A 318 2.69 -13.93 11.24
N THR A 319 1.89 -13.69 12.28
CA THR A 319 0.74 -14.52 12.66
C THR A 319 -0.35 -14.51 11.58
N PHE A 320 -0.71 -13.35 11.03
CA PHE A 320 -1.65 -13.28 9.91
C PHE A 320 -1.13 -14.01 8.67
N ARG A 321 0.15 -13.81 8.31
CA ARG A 321 0.78 -14.51 7.17
C ARG A 321 0.65 -16.02 7.33
N ARG A 322 1.04 -16.56 8.49
CA ARG A 322 1.06 -18.00 8.78
C ARG A 322 -0.34 -18.61 8.91
N LEU A 323 -1.28 -17.92 9.55
CA LEU A 323 -2.57 -18.52 9.95
C LEU A 323 -3.75 -18.14 9.04
N ARG A 324 -3.59 -17.18 8.13
CA ARG A 324 -4.67 -16.68 7.25
C ARG A 324 -4.24 -16.59 5.79
N TRP A 325 -3.12 -15.91 5.51
CA TRP A 325 -2.72 -15.58 4.15
C TRP A 325 -2.16 -16.77 3.37
N VAL A 326 -1.14 -17.46 3.90
CA VAL A 326 -0.51 -18.60 3.22
C VAL A 326 -1.50 -19.75 3.01
N PRO A 327 -2.32 -20.17 4.01
CA PRO A 327 -3.33 -21.21 3.80
C PRO A 327 -4.38 -20.86 2.73
N ALA A 328 -4.75 -19.57 2.60
CA ALA A 328 -5.70 -19.14 1.57
C ALA A 328 -5.10 -19.21 0.15
N ILE A 329 -3.81 -18.92 0.00
CA ILE A 329 -3.09 -19.08 -1.27
C ILE A 329 -2.96 -20.56 -1.63
N GLU A 330 -2.61 -21.41 -0.66
CA GLU A 330 -2.47 -22.85 -0.87
C GLU A 330 -3.82 -23.48 -1.27
N LEU A 331 -4.91 -23.09 -0.61
CA LEU A 331 -6.26 -23.53 -0.97
C LEU A 331 -6.73 -22.95 -2.32
N ALA A 332 -6.35 -21.72 -2.67
CA ALA A 332 -6.66 -21.15 -4.00
C ALA A 332 -5.86 -21.84 -5.12
N ALA A 333 -4.62 -22.26 -4.83
CA ALA A 333 -3.82 -23.08 -5.75
C ALA A 333 -4.47 -24.45 -5.98
N GLU A 334 -4.91 -25.12 -4.92
CA GLU A 334 -5.61 -26.41 -4.98
C GLU A 334 -6.97 -26.32 -5.71
N LYS A 335 -7.79 -25.33 -5.37
CA LYS A 335 -9.19 -25.24 -5.84
C LYS A 335 -9.37 -24.57 -7.20
N TYR A 336 -8.50 -23.62 -7.55
CA TYR A 336 -8.64 -22.77 -8.73
C TYR A 336 -7.40 -22.75 -9.64
N GLY A 337 -6.31 -23.45 -9.27
CA GLY A 337 -5.08 -23.48 -10.06
C GLY A 337 -4.23 -22.21 -9.97
N LEU A 338 -4.38 -21.41 -8.90
CA LEU A 338 -3.54 -20.23 -8.66
C LEU A 338 -2.05 -20.59 -8.62
N ILE A 339 -1.29 -20.14 -9.62
CA ILE A 339 0.17 -20.35 -9.73
C ILE A 339 0.93 -19.31 -8.90
N LYS A 340 0.46 -18.06 -8.89
CA LYS A 340 1.12 -16.92 -8.24
C LYS A 340 1.11 -17.07 -6.71
N ARG A 341 2.21 -16.69 -6.04
CA ARG A 341 2.34 -16.70 -4.56
C ARG A 341 2.48 -15.27 -3.99
N PRO A 342 1.43 -14.43 -4.05
CA PRO A 342 1.50 -13.05 -3.58
C PRO A 342 1.72 -12.95 -2.07
N ARG A 343 2.37 -11.88 -1.62
CA ARG A 343 2.35 -11.44 -0.22
C ARG A 343 1.11 -10.56 0.01
N ILE A 344 0.69 -10.40 1.26
CA ILE A 344 -0.41 -9.49 1.61
C ILE A 344 -0.13 -8.03 1.20
N HIS A 345 1.14 -7.64 1.07
CA HIS A 345 1.51 -6.31 0.57
C HIS A 345 1.33 -6.18 -0.94
N ASP A 346 1.37 -7.29 -1.68
CA ASP A 346 1.25 -7.27 -3.15
C ASP A 346 -0.21 -6.99 -3.59
N LEU A 347 -1.19 -7.08 -2.67
CA LEU A 347 -2.54 -6.50 -2.87
C LEU A 347 -2.49 -4.99 -3.11
N ARG A 348 -1.60 -4.26 -2.43
CA ARG A 348 -1.42 -2.81 -2.67
C ARG A 348 -0.79 -2.54 -4.04
N HIS A 349 0.09 -3.42 -4.49
CA HIS A 349 0.68 -3.32 -5.83
C HIS A 349 -0.36 -3.65 -6.90
N SER A 350 -1.10 -4.74 -6.73
CA SER A 350 -2.24 -5.14 -7.57
C SER A 350 -3.28 -4.02 -7.67
N HIS A 351 -3.63 -3.37 -6.56
CA HIS A 351 -4.52 -2.21 -6.55
C HIS A 351 -4.05 -1.08 -7.48
N ALA A 352 -2.76 -0.74 -7.45
CA ALA A 352 -2.22 0.28 -8.34
C ALA A 352 -2.23 -0.18 -9.80
N SER A 353 -1.88 -1.43 -10.08
CA SER A 353 -1.91 -2.00 -11.43
C SER A 353 -3.33 -2.06 -12.00
N TRP A 354 -4.35 -2.38 -11.20
CA TRP A 354 -5.77 -2.31 -11.62
C TRP A 354 -6.19 -0.89 -11.99
N LEU A 355 -5.71 0.13 -11.26
CA LEU A 355 -5.98 1.53 -11.60
C LEU A 355 -5.22 1.99 -12.86
N ILE A 356 -4.01 1.47 -13.10
CA ILE A 356 -3.25 1.75 -14.34
C ILE A 356 -3.92 1.08 -15.54
N ALA A 357 -4.34 -0.18 -15.43
CA ALA A 357 -5.12 -0.88 -16.45
C ALA A 357 -6.49 -0.22 -16.71
N ALA A 358 -7.10 0.38 -15.67
CA ALA A 358 -8.28 1.24 -15.78
C ALA A 358 -7.94 2.71 -16.16
N LYS A 359 -6.72 2.97 -16.65
CA LYS A 359 -6.25 4.24 -17.23
C LYS A 359 -6.35 5.46 -16.29
N VAL A 360 -6.39 5.23 -14.99
CA VAL A 360 -6.47 6.31 -14.00
C VAL A 360 -5.14 7.07 -13.98
N PRO A 361 -5.14 8.42 -14.11
CA PRO A 361 -3.90 9.18 -14.23
C PRO A 361 -2.92 8.93 -13.07
N LEU A 362 -1.64 8.68 -13.39
CA LEU A 362 -0.59 8.38 -12.40
C LEU A 362 -0.52 9.37 -11.22
N PRO A 363 -0.73 10.70 -11.36
CA PRO A 363 -0.79 11.61 -10.22
C PRO A 363 -1.96 11.35 -9.25
N ALA A 364 -3.10 10.86 -9.77
CA ALA A 364 -4.23 10.46 -8.95
C ALA A 364 -3.93 9.15 -8.20
N ILE A 365 -3.32 8.18 -8.86
CA ILE A 365 -2.84 6.93 -8.24
C ILE A 365 -1.80 7.24 -7.15
N GLN A 366 -0.78 8.05 -7.45
CA GLN A 366 0.25 8.50 -6.50
C GLN A 366 -0.39 9.12 -5.23
N ARG A 367 -1.40 9.98 -5.41
CA ARG A 367 -2.15 10.62 -4.32
C ARG A 367 -2.98 9.63 -3.51
N ARG A 368 -3.67 8.67 -4.16
CA ARG A 368 -4.42 7.59 -3.48
C ARG A 368 -3.50 6.66 -2.69
N MET A 369 -2.33 6.36 -3.24
CA MET A 369 -1.33 5.48 -2.66
C MET A 369 -0.52 6.14 -1.53
N GLY A 370 -0.42 7.47 -1.50
CA GLY A 370 0.40 8.19 -0.52
C GLY A 370 1.91 8.00 -0.74
N HIS A 371 2.36 8.03 -2.00
CA HIS A 371 3.79 8.03 -2.35
C HIS A 371 4.38 9.44 -2.20
N GLU A 372 5.60 9.55 -1.68
CA GLU A 372 6.29 10.84 -1.57
C GLU A 372 6.80 11.33 -2.92
N SER A 373 7.54 10.49 -3.64
CA SER A 373 7.97 10.73 -5.02
C SER A 373 6.95 10.17 -6.01
N ILE A 374 6.96 10.69 -7.24
CA ILE A 374 6.29 10.06 -8.38
C ILE A 374 7.18 8.96 -9.00
N THR A 375 8.50 9.05 -8.84
CA THR A 375 9.47 8.04 -9.29
C THR A 375 9.13 6.69 -8.68
N THR A 376 8.80 6.60 -7.38
CA THR A 376 8.33 5.35 -6.75
C THR A 376 7.10 4.72 -7.44
N THR A 377 6.27 5.51 -8.13
CA THR A 377 5.20 4.96 -8.97
C THR A 377 5.75 4.55 -10.35
N VAL A 378 6.50 5.43 -11.03
CA VAL A 378 7.06 5.15 -12.37
C VAL A 378 8.05 3.98 -12.36
N ASP A 379 9.01 3.98 -11.45
CA ASP A 379 10.04 2.93 -11.30
C ASP A 379 9.41 1.54 -10.97
N THR A 380 8.23 1.51 -10.33
CA THR A 380 7.56 0.26 -9.92
C THR A 380 6.53 -0.24 -10.94
N TYR A 381 5.85 0.65 -11.66
CA TYR A 381 4.75 0.28 -12.55
C TYR A 381 4.95 0.75 -14.01
N GLY A 382 6.10 1.32 -14.35
CA GLY A 382 6.37 1.89 -15.68
C GLY A 382 6.22 0.88 -16.81
N HIS A 383 6.66 -0.37 -16.59
CA HIS A 383 6.50 -1.48 -17.53
C HIS A 383 5.03 -1.87 -17.80
N LEU A 384 4.07 -1.38 -17.01
CA LEU A 384 2.63 -1.56 -17.28
C LEU A 384 2.08 -0.46 -18.21
N LEU A 385 2.88 0.57 -18.52
CA LEU A 385 2.52 1.65 -19.44
C LEU A 385 2.87 1.31 -20.89
N ASP A 386 3.82 0.40 -21.13
CA ASP A 386 4.16 -0.11 -22.47
C ASP A 386 2.92 -0.74 -23.15
N ALA A 387 2.01 -1.31 -22.37
CA ALA A 387 0.71 -1.82 -22.82
C ALA A 387 -0.32 -0.73 -23.17
N LEU A 388 0.04 0.56 -23.06
CA LEU A 388 -0.79 1.71 -23.45
C LEU A 388 -0.27 2.39 -24.73
N ASP A 389 0.78 1.88 -25.37
CA ASP A 389 1.37 2.47 -26.58
C ASP A 389 0.33 2.65 -27.71
N ASP A 390 -0.57 1.68 -27.90
CA ASP A 390 -1.68 1.78 -28.87
C ASP A 390 -2.60 2.99 -28.60
N GLU A 391 -2.78 3.39 -27.33
CA GLU A 391 -3.59 4.55 -26.95
C GLU A 391 -2.81 5.86 -26.96
N VAL A 392 -1.49 5.81 -26.79
CA VAL A 392 -0.61 6.94 -27.09
C VAL A 392 -0.65 7.24 -28.59
N VAL A 393 -0.60 6.21 -29.44
CA VAL A 393 -0.77 6.33 -30.89
C VAL A 393 -2.14 6.89 -31.22
N ALA A 394 -3.24 6.30 -30.72
CA ALA A 394 -4.60 6.82 -30.98
C ALA A 394 -4.79 8.28 -30.53
N ALA A 395 -4.17 8.70 -29.41
CA ALA A 395 -4.20 10.08 -28.95
C ALA A 395 -3.40 11.05 -29.83
N VAL A 396 -2.29 10.59 -30.41
CA VAL A 396 -1.52 11.35 -31.40
C VAL A 396 -2.29 11.41 -32.72
N GLU A 397 -2.90 10.32 -33.18
CA GLU A 397 -3.75 10.30 -34.37
C GLU A 397 -4.92 11.29 -34.24
N TRP A 398 -5.68 11.24 -33.14
CA TRP A 398 -6.73 12.22 -32.84
C TRP A 398 -6.24 13.68 -32.79
N ALA A 399 -5.05 13.92 -32.23
CA ALA A 399 -4.49 15.27 -32.13
C ALA A 399 -4.00 15.82 -33.48
N MET A 400 -3.70 14.94 -34.45
CA MET A 400 -3.10 15.29 -35.75
C MET A 400 -4.13 15.22 -36.90
N ASP A 401 -5.17 14.40 -36.77
CA ASP A 401 -6.29 14.28 -37.70
C ASP A 401 -7.62 14.64 -36.99
N PRO A 402 -8.23 15.81 -37.31
CA PRO A 402 -9.53 16.22 -36.76
C PRO A 402 -10.71 15.29 -37.07
N SER A 403 -10.54 14.30 -37.94
CA SER A 403 -11.54 13.29 -38.29
C SER A 403 -11.32 11.93 -37.62
N ALA A 404 -10.18 11.73 -36.96
CA ALA A 404 -9.92 10.50 -36.20
C ALA A 404 -10.82 10.43 -34.94
N PRO A 405 -11.23 9.22 -34.51
CA PRO A 405 -12.10 9.05 -33.35
C PRO A 405 -11.40 9.48 -32.06
N LEU A 406 -12.19 9.88 -31.05
CA LEU A 406 -11.64 10.16 -29.73
C LEU A 406 -11.01 8.89 -29.13
N PRO A 407 -9.80 8.95 -28.55
CA PRO A 407 -9.23 7.85 -27.80
C PRO A 407 -10.18 7.43 -26.68
N GLY A 408 -10.43 6.14 -26.51
CA GLY A 408 -11.46 5.65 -25.59
C GLY A 408 -11.27 6.07 -24.12
N PHE A 409 -10.05 6.45 -23.70
CA PHE A 409 -9.81 7.03 -22.38
C PHE A 409 -10.30 8.48 -22.25
N LEU A 410 -10.33 9.28 -23.32
CA LEU A 410 -10.87 10.65 -23.33
C LEU A 410 -12.40 10.66 -23.34
N GLU A 411 -13.03 9.70 -24.04
CA GLU A 411 -14.48 9.47 -23.96
C GLU A 411 -14.89 9.09 -22.53
N GLN A 412 -14.24 8.07 -21.95
CA GLN A 412 -14.62 7.53 -20.64
C GLN A 412 -14.28 8.44 -19.44
N SER A 413 -13.32 9.36 -19.58
CA SER A 413 -12.92 10.27 -18.50
C SER A 413 -13.65 11.61 -18.49
N GLY A 414 -14.46 11.90 -19.52
CA GLY A 414 -15.13 13.20 -19.70
C GLY A 414 -14.18 14.37 -19.97
N LEU A 415 -12.86 14.15 -20.04
CA LEU A 415 -11.87 15.22 -20.22
C LEU A 415 -11.97 15.93 -21.58
N ALA A 416 -12.53 15.27 -22.60
CA ALA A 416 -12.81 15.87 -23.90
C ALA A 416 -13.76 17.08 -23.81
N SER A 417 -14.69 17.09 -22.84
CA SER A 417 -15.62 18.20 -22.61
C SER A 417 -14.92 19.48 -22.13
N ALA A 418 -13.73 19.37 -21.54
CA ALA A 418 -12.95 20.50 -21.05
C ALA A 418 -12.07 21.16 -22.13
N THR A 419 -11.88 20.51 -23.28
CA THR A 419 -11.06 21.01 -24.40
C THR A 419 -11.88 21.36 -25.64
N GLY A 420 -13.14 20.92 -25.72
CA GLY A 420 -14.07 21.16 -26.82
C GLY A 420 -14.67 22.57 -26.86
N GLY A 421 -13.87 23.57 -27.27
CA GLY A 421 -14.37 24.86 -27.77
C GLY A 421 -14.78 25.89 -26.70
N LEU A 422 -14.05 27.01 -26.66
CA LEU A 422 -14.49 28.23 -25.95
C LEU A 422 -15.83 28.73 -26.53
N PRO A 423 -16.91 28.81 -25.74
CA PRO A 423 -18.09 29.55 -26.16
C PRO A 423 -17.72 31.02 -26.33
N ARG A 424 -18.17 31.67 -27.41
CA ARG A 424 -18.11 33.13 -27.52
C ARG A 424 -19.00 33.75 -26.45
N VAL A 425 -18.39 34.14 -25.33
CA VAL A 425 -19.06 34.78 -24.18
C VAL A 425 -19.81 36.04 -24.63
N PRO A 426 -21.16 36.09 -24.51
CA PRO A 426 -21.87 37.36 -24.49
C PRO A 426 -21.51 38.06 -23.18
N ARG A 427 -20.95 39.27 -23.26
CA ARG A 427 -20.63 40.08 -22.07
C ARG A 427 -21.88 40.29 -21.22
N GLN A 428 -21.91 39.77 -20.00
CA GLN A 428 -22.68 40.37 -18.91
C GLN A 428 -21.84 40.45 -17.62
N SER A 429 -21.78 41.70 -17.11
CA SER A 429 -21.37 42.17 -15.78
C SER A 429 -20.54 41.25 -14.87
N SER A 430 -19.31 41.69 -14.62
CA SER A 430 -18.50 41.35 -13.46
C SER A 430 -19.25 41.57 -12.13
N GLY A 431 -19.23 40.55 -11.27
CA GLY A 431 -19.62 40.65 -9.86
C GLY A 431 -18.65 39.82 -9.00
N LEU A 432 -17.56 40.44 -8.55
CA LEU A 432 -16.68 39.84 -7.54
C LEU A 432 -17.44 39.73 -6.20
N ALA A 433 -17.59 38.52 -5.68
CA ALA A 433 -18.01 38.27 -4.30
C ALA A 433 -17.03 37.28 -3.65
N GLN A 434 -16.62 37.59 -2.42
CA GLN A 434 -15.54 36.91 -1.72
C GLN A 434 -15.95 35.56 -1.12
N GLU A 435 -14.95 34.73 -0.82
CA GLU A 435 -15.10 33.56 0.03
C GLU A 435 -15.64 33.95 1.42
N THR A 436 -16.79 33.42 1.83
CA THR A 436 -17.14 33.25 3.24
C THR A 436 -17.87 31.93 3.45
N TRP A 437 -17.13 30.91 3.88
CA TRP A 437 -17.71 29.73 4.51
C TRP A 437 -18.20 30.12 5.92
N LYS A 438 -19.32 29.57 6.36
CA LYS A 438 -19.74 29.57 7.78
C LYS A 438 -19.98 28.13 8.24
N ASP A 439 -19.45 27.80 9.41
CA ASP A 439 -19.69 26.53 10.06
C ASP A 439 -21.16 26.38 10.50
N ALA A 440 -21.69 25.17 10.38
CA ALA A 440 -23.00 24.82 10.94
C ALA A 440 -22.82 24.40 12.41
N GLY A 441 -22.87 25.38 13.30
CA GLY A 441 -22.95 25.20 14.76
C GLY A 441 -24.02 26.14 15.32
N ASP A 442 -24.85 25.59 16.23
CA ASP A 442 -26.00 26.20 16.91
C ASP A 442 -27.22 26.62 16.05
N MET A 443 -28.37 26.00 16.37
CA MET A 443 -29.66 26.61 16.81
C MET A 443 -30.80 25.56 16.66
N PRO A 444 -31.90 25.63 17.43
CA PRO A 444 -32.05 24.79 18.61
C PRO A 444 -33.06 23.64 18.45
N LEU A 445 -33.03 22.71 19.41
CA LEU A 445 -34.14 21.80 19.67
C LEU A 445 -35.30 22.57 20.30
N ASP A 446 -36.47 22.53 19.70
CA ASP A 446 -37.74 22.81 20.37
C ASP A 446 -38.79 21.78 19.93
N ALA A 447 -39.78 21.51 20.79
CA ALA A 447 -40.56 20.27 20.74
C ALA A 447 -42.03 20.44 20.33
N THR A 448 -42.58 19.34 19.80
CA THR A 448 -44.01 19.00 19.69
C THR A 448 -44.93 19.89 18.83
N GLU A 449 -45.22 19.40 17.62
CA GLU A 449 -46.59 19.30 17.09
C GLU A 449 -46.67 18.03 16.20
N HIS A 450 -47.84 17.39 16.10
CA HIS A 450 -48.02 16.22 15.24
C HIS A 450 -48.13 16.64 13.77
N GLY A 451 -47.01 16.60 13.04
CA GLY A 451 -46.95 16.80 11.59
C GLY A 451 -46.43 15.56 10.87
N GLU A 452 -47.02 15.24 9.73
CA GLU A 452 -46.61 14.14 8.84
C GLU A 452 -45.15 14.34 8.38
N ASP A 453 -44.31 13.29 8.46
CA ASP A 453 -42.92 13.37 8.00
C ASP A 453 -42.89 13.60 6.47
N PRO A 454 -42.24 14.66 5.97
CA PRO A 454 -42.32 15.03 4.56
C PRO A 454 -41.57 14.02 3.68
N VAL A 455 -42.30 13.37 2.75
CA VAL A 455 -41.69 12.44 1.79
C VAL A 455 -41.06 13.19 0.62
N PHE A 456 -39.79 12.86 0.32
CA PHE A 456 -39.00 13.49 -0.73
C PHE A 456 -39.14 12.73 -2.04
N VAL A 457 -39.59 13.38 -3.11
CA VAL A 457 -39.81 12.74 -4.42
C VAL A 457 -38.78 13.24 -5.43
N VAL A 458 -38.11 12.29 -6.09
CA VAL A 458 -37.18 12.55 -7.19
C VAL A 458 -37.82 12.09 -8.50
N THR A 459 -37.77 12.93 -9.53
CA THR A 459 -38.18 12.54 -10.89
C THR A 459 -36.94 12.08 -11.67
N LEU A 460 -36.92 10.81 -12.08
CA LEU A 460 -35.81 10.09 -12.72
C LEU A 460 -36.31 9.47 -14.04
N GLY A 461 -35.85 9.95 -15.20
CA GLY A 461 -36.32 9.45 -16.50
C GLY A 461 -37.85 9.46 -16.67
N GLY A 462 -38.52 10.46 -16.09
CA GLY A 462 -39.99 10.57 -16.05
C GLY A 462 -40.70 9.73 -14.98
N ARG A 463 -40.00 8.87 -14.23
CA ARG A 463 -40.52 8.10 -13.09
C ARG A 463 -40.40 8.90 -11.80
N GLU A 464 -41.43 8.92 -10.96
CA GLU A 464 -41.41 9.57 -9.64
C GLU A 464 -41.08 8.54 -8.55
N VAL A 465 -39.89 8.67 -7.94
CA VAL A 465 -39.38 7.76 -6.91
C VAL A 465 -39.39 8.46 -5.53
N PRO A 466 -40.18 7.98 -4.56
CA PRO A 466 -40.34 8.61 -3.24
C PRO A 466 -39.41 8.01 -2.19
N PHE A 467 -38.87 8.87 -1.32
CA PHE A 467 -37.93 8.51 -0.25
C PHE A 467 -38.40 9.08 1.09
N ALA A 468 -38.28 8.28 2.15
CA ALA A 468 -38.53 8.74 3.53
C ALA A 468 -37.40 9.63 4.09
N ASP A 469 -36.24 9.67 3.42
CA ASP A 469 -35.07 10.42 3.84
C ASP A 469 -34.56 11.33 2.70
N ARG A 470 -34.32 12.60 3.02
CA ARG A 470 -33.89 13.62 2.05
C ARG A 470 -32.50 13.36 1.48
N GLN A 471 -31.60 12.77 2.26
CA GLN A 471 -30.25 12.46 1.81
C GLN A 471 -30.27 11.27 0.85
N HIS A 472 -31.12 10.26 1.08
CA HIS A 472 -31.34 9.20 0.09
C HIS A 472 -31.91 9.74 -1.22
N ALA A 473 -32.88 10.66 -1.18
CA ALA A 473 -33.38 11.34 -2.38
C ALA A 473 -32.28 12.09 -3.14
N GLN A 474 -31.48 12.91 -2.43
CA GLN A 474 -30.38 13.66 -3.04
C GLN A 474 -29.26 12.74 -3.57
N ASP A 475 -28.82 11.75 -2.79
CA ASP A 475 -27.77 10.79 -3.19
C ASP A 475 -28.19 9.99 -4.44
N VAL A 476 -29.48 9.70 -4.64
CA VAL A 476 -30.01 9.07 -5.87
C VAL A 476 -30.13 10.08 -7.02
N ALA A 477 -30.60 11.30 -6.80
CA ALA A 477 -30.68 12.33 -7.83
C ALA A 477 -29.30 12.69 -8.41
N ASP A 478 -28.31 12.88 -7.53
CA ASP A 478 -26.93 13.17 -7.92
C ASP A 478 -26.31 12.01 -8.72
N GLN A 479 -26.50 10.78 -8.24
CA GLN A 479 -25.95 9.60 -8.93
C GLN A 479 -26.68 9.28 -10.24
N TRP A 480 -27.97 9.58 -10.36
CA TRP A 480 -28.69 9.45 -11.64
C TRP A 480 -28.15 10.41 -12.70
N ASN A 481 -27.88 11.67 -12.32
CA ASN A 481 -27.26 12.67 -13.21
C ASN A 481 -25.84 12.28 -13.65
N ASP A 482 -25.05 11.65 -12.76
CA ASP A 482 -23.74 11.07 -13.10
C ASP A 482 -23.88 9.90 -14.11
N ASP A 483 -25.01 9.18 -14.10
CA ASP A 483 -25.25 7.95 -14.89
C ASP A 483 -25.91 8.21 -16.25
N HIS A 484 -26.79 9.21 -16.34
CA HIS A 484 -27.62 9.52 -17.50
C HIS A 484 -27.45 10.99 -17.90
N GLN A 485 -26.38 11.29 -18.65
CA GLN A 485 -25.95 12.66 -18.94
C GLN A 485 -26.97 13.53 -19.72
N ASP A 486 -27.99 12.91 -20.33
CA ASP A 486 -29.08 13.59 -21.05
C ASP A 486 -30.44 13.59 -20.29
N GLU A 487 -30.56 12.88 -19.17
CA GLU A 487 -31.81 12.76 -18.39
C GLU A 487 -31.71 13.43 -17.02
N ILE A 488 -31.83 14.77 -17.00
CA ILE A 488 -31.70 15.57 -15.78
C ILE A 488 -32.74 15.15 -14.71
N ALA A 489 -32.25 14.59 -13.61
CA ALA A 489 -33.04 14.31 -12.41
C ALA A 489 -33.43 15.60 -11.69
N ALA A 490 -34.72 15.76 -11.42
CA ALA A 490 -35.25 16.88 -10.63
C ALA A 490 -35.75 16.36 -9.27
N MET A 491 -35.07 16.75 -8.18
CA MET A 491 -35.59 16.56 -6.83
C MET A 491 -36.55 17.71 -6.49
N ARG A 492 -37.76 17.39 -6.00
CA ARG A 492 -38.68 18.42 -5.49
C ARG A 492 -38.26 18.83 -4.08
N THR A 493 -38.12 20.14 -3.86
CA THR A 493 -37.76 20.72 -2.57
C THR A 493 -38.90 20.73 -1.56
N GLU A 494 -40.14 20.72 -2.04
CA GLU A 494 -41.35 20.57 -1.24
C GLU A 494 -41.77 19.09 -1.26
N GLY A 495 -41.79 18.47 -0.07
CA GLY A 495 -42.23 17.09 0.11
C GLY A 495 -43.71 16.92 -0.23
N TRP A 496 -44.12 15.69 -0.54
CA TRP A 496 -45.52 15.39 -0.80
C TRP A 496 -46.25 14.97 0.48
N PRO A 497 -47.48 15.44 0.73
CA PRO A 497 -48.35 14.88 1.78
C PRO A 497 -48.79 13.45 1.41
N GLU A 498 -49.08 12.62 2.42
CA GLU A 498 -49.32 11.17 2.25
C GLU A 498 -50.41 10.87 1.20
N GLU A 499 -51.53 11.61 1.24
CA GLU A 499 -52.67 11.43 0.33
C GLU A 499 -52.29 11.53 -1.16
N LYS A 500 -51.26 12.32 -1.49
CA LYS A 500 -50.83 12.53 -2.88
C LYS A 500 -50.03 11.35 -3.41
N ILE A 501 -49.29 10.65 -2.55
CA ILE A 501 -48.46 9.50 -2.92
C ILE A 501 -49.36 8.30 -3.25
N ALA A 502 -50.36 8.04 -2.39
CA ALA A 502 -51.36 7.00 -2.61
C ALA A 502 -52.13 7.18 -3.94
N ARG A 503 -52.34 8.41 -4.38
CA ARG A 503 -53.04 8.72 -5.65
C ARG A 503 -52.16 8.60 -6.90
N CYS A 504 -50.84 8.59 -6.77
CA CYS A 504 -49.90 8.59 -7.89
C CYS A 504 -49.25 7.22 -8.16
N GLY A 505 -49.54 6.19 -7.36
CA GLY A 505 -49.05 4.82 -7.62
C GLY A 505 -47.53 4.67 -7.55
N ALA A 506 -46.87 5.44 -6.68
CA ALA A 506 -45.42 5.52 -6.64
C ALA A 506 -44.77 4.18 -6.22
N LEU A 507 -43.82 3.71 -7.03
CA LEU A 507 -43.16 2.41 -6.90
C LEU A 507 -42.05 2.43 -5.83
N GLY A 508 -42.45 2.25 -4.57
CA GLY A 508 -41.56 1.66 -3.56
C GLY A 508 -41.44 0.14 -3.73
N PRO A 509 -40.50 -0.52 -3.03
CA PRO A 509 -40.27 -1.95 -3.17
C PRO A 509 -41.49 -2.75 -2.71
N GLU A 510 -41.91 -3.74 -3.48
CA GLU A 510 -42.99 -4.65 -3.09
C GLU A 510 -42.55 -5.49 -1.86
N GLU A 511 -43.52 -5.81 -1.00
CA GLU A 511 -43.41 -6.63 0.23
C GLU A 511 -42.79 -5.98 1.51
N ARG A 512 -43.62 -5.14 2.17
CA ARG A 512 -43.94 -5.03 3.64
C ARG A 512 -42.88 -5.46 4.69
N GLU A 513 -42.64 -4.67 5.74
CA GLU A 513 -43.60 -4.43 6.85
C GLU A 513 -43.78 -2.95 7.25
N ARG A 514 -45.05 -2.50 7.41
CA ARG A 514 -45.61 -1.33 8.16
C ARG A 514 -44.85 0.03 8.12
N TRP A 515 -45.45 1.20 7.92
CA TRP A 515 -46.83 1.74 7.90
C TRP A 515 -46.69 3.17 7.29
N THR A 516 -47.69 3.96 6.85
CA THR A 516 -49.17 3.97 6.86
C THR A 516 -49.75 3.87 5.42
N GLY A 517 -50.93 4.41 5.16
CA GLY A 517 -51.07 5.45 4.11
C GLY A 517 -50.99 5.10 2.61
N GLY A 518 -50.97 3.83 2.19
CA GLY A 518 -51.29 3.46 0.79
C GLY A 518 -50.23 3.73 -0.29
N GLY A 519 -49.08 4.32 0.03
CA GLY A 519 -47.92 4.45 -0.87
C GLY A 519 -46.69 3.72 -0.33
N ALA A 520 -45.85 3.17 -1.21
CA ALA A 520 -44.58 2.56 -0.83
C ALA A 520 -43.42 3.56 -1.05
N VAL A 521 -42.56 3.73 -0.04
CA VAL A 521 -41.46 4.71 -0.06
C VAL A 521 -40.12 4.09 0.30
N TRP A 522 -39.04 4.58 -0.29
CA TRP A 522 -37.69 4.08 -0.06
C TRP A 522 -37.12 4.60 1.27
N THR A 523 -37.00 3.72 2.25
CA THR A 523 -36.38 3.98 3.57
C THR A 523 -34.86 3.75 3.58
N ARG A 524 -34.32 3.17 2.50
CA ARG A 524 -32.90 2.93 2.25
C ARG A 524 -32.54 3.40 0.84
N MET A 525 -31.25 3.60 0.58
CA MET A 525 -30.76 3.72 -0.79
C MET A 525 -31.13 2.45 -1.61
N PRO A 526 -31.72 2.60 -2.80
CA PRO A 526 -31.94 1.49 -3.73
C PRO A 526 -30.61 0.90 -4.19
N GLU A 527 -30.58 -0.39 -4.51
CA GLU A 527 -29.39 -1.00 -5.10
C GLU A 527 -29.22 -0.58 -6.57
N ARG A 528 -27.98 -0.63 -7.04
CA ARG A 528 -27.57 -0.18 -8.39
C ARG A 528 -26.57 -1.18 -8.95
N GLN A 529 -26.80 -1.66 -10.16
CA GLN A 529 -25.94 -2.64 -10.83
C GLN A 529 -25.63 -2.22 -12.25
N PHE A 530 -24.47 -2.64 -12.77
CA PHE A 530 -24.18 -2.51 -14.20
C PHE A 530 -24.76 -3.75 -14.90
N VAL A 531 -25.86 -3.55 -15.63
CA VAL A 531 -26.59 -4.63 -16.28
C VAL A 531 -26.31 -4.60 -17.78
N TYR A 532 -25.91 -5.74 -18.33
CA TYR A 532 -25.88 -5.96 -19.77
C TYR A 532 -27.26 -6.42 -20.23
N SER A 533 -27.73 -5.90 -21.37
CA SER A 533 -29.01 -6.28 -21.99
C SER A 533 -28.89 -6.40 -23.51
N SER A 534 -29.77 -7.20 -24.11
CA SER A 534 -29.83 -7.47 -25.55
C SER A 534 -31.26 -7.79 -25.96
N LEU A 535 -31.74 -7.20 -27.05
CA LEU A 535 -33.14 -7.29 -27.51
C LEU A 535 -33.18 -7.56 -29.03
N ALA A 536 -34.09 -8.43 -29.46
CA ALA A 536 -34.50 -8.58 -30.86
C ALA A 536 -36.02 -8.67 -30.94
N SER A 537 -36.60 -8.09 -31.98
CA SER A 537 -38.02 -8.25 -32.34
C SER A 537 -38.13 -9.01 -33.65
N TYR A 538 -39.10 -9.92 -33.71
CA TYR A 538 -39.42 -10.75 -34.86
C TYR A 538 -40.86 -10.53 -35.28
N GLU A 539 -41.13 -10.47 -36.59
CA GLU A 539 -42.48 -10.50 -37.13
C GLU A 539 -43.10 -11.91 -37.01
N ALA A 540 -44.38 -12.04 -37.34
CA ALA A 540 -45.11 -13.31 -37.27
C ALA A 540 -44.49 -14.42 -38.14
N ASP A 541 -43.85 -14.06 -39.26
CA ASP A 541 -43.15 -14.99 -40.16
C ASP A 541 -41.72 -15.36 -39.69
N GLY A 542 -41.25 -14.77 -38.57
CA GLY A 542 -39.91 -14.97 -38.02
C GLY A 542 -38.81 -14.11 -38.67
N THR A 543 -39.15 -13.15 -39.54
CA THR A 543 -38.20 -12.12 -39.98
C THR A 543 -37.89 -11.13 -38.85
N LEU A 544 -36.70 -10.54 -38.85
CA LEU A 544 -36.30 -9.55 -37.85
C LEU A 544 -36.91 -8.18 -38.19
N THR A 545 -37.64 -7.57 -37.25
CA THR A 545 -38.17 -6.20 -37.39
C THR A 545 -37.03 -5.16 -37.53
N TYR A 546 -35.90 -5.42 -36.89
CA TYR A 546 -34.68 -4.61 -36.93
C TYR A 546 -33.46 -5.46 -36.54
N ASP A 547 -32.25 -5.00 -36.88
CA ASP A 547 -31.00 -5.66 -36.49
C ASP A 547 -30.91 -5.81 -34.96
N PRO A 548 -30.69 -7.02 -34.40
CA PRO A 548 -30.65 -7.26 -32.97
C PRO A 548 -29.75 -6.26 -32.24
N LEU A 549 -30.27 -5.63 -31.18
CA LEU A 549 -29.48 -4.68 -30.41
C LEU A 549 -28.25 -5.40 -29.84
N PRO A 550 -27.02 -4.89 -30.07
CA PRO A 550 -25.83 -5.53 -29.56
C PRO A 550 -25.83 -5.53 -28.04
N VAL A 551 -25.22 -6.55 -27.42
CA VAL A 551 -25.11 -6.67 -25.97
C VAL A 551 -24.39 -5.44 -25.40
N SER A 552 -25.20 -4.52 -24.90
CA SER A 552 -24.85 -3.20 -24.38
C SER A 552 -25.04 -3.22 -22.86
N GLY A 553 -24.33 -2.36 -22.15
CA GLY A 553 -24.37 -2.31 -20.69
C GLY A 553 -24.65 -0.91 -20.20
N ARG A 554 -25.55 -0.79 -19.23
CA ARG A 554 -25.87 0.47 -18.55
C ARG A 554 -25.94 0.30 -17.04
N TRP A 555 -25.80 1.39 -16.31
CA TRP A 555 -26.16 1.40 -14.90
C TRP A 555 -27.68 1.38 -14.77
N THR A 556 -28.17 0.49 -13.93
CA THR A 556 -29.60 0.27 -13.72
C THR A 556 -29.88 0.16 -12.22
N TRP A 557 -31.01 0.72 -11.78
CA TRP A 557 -31.39 0.83 -10.38
C TRP A 557 -32.51 -0.13 -9.98
N GLU A 558 -32.58 -0.50 -8.71
CA GLU A 558 -33.56 -1.45 -8.16
C GLU A 558 -35.03 -1.05 -8.40
N PHE A 559 -35.32 0.25 -8.57
CA PHE A 559 -36.63 0.78 -8.94
C PHE A 559 -36.94 0.72 -10.46
N GLU A 560 -36.05 0.13 -11.27
CA GLU A 560 -36.26 -0.11 -12.71
C GLU A 560 -36.52 -1.62 -12.97
N PRO A 561 -37.71 -2.16 -12.65
CA PRO A 561 -37.95 -3.61 -12.67
C PRO A 561 -37.73 -4.27 -14.03
N ASP A 562 -37.88 -3.53 -15.14
CA ASP A 562 -37.67 -4.01 -16.51
C ASP A 562 -36.19 -4.13 -16.91
N GLY A 563 -35.29 -3.41 -16.23
CA GLY A 563 -33.86 -3.43 -16.52
C GLY A 563 -33.00 -4.04 -15.40
N PHE A 564 -33.41 -3.90 -14.13
CA PHE A 564 -32.59 -4.29 -13.00
C PHE A 564 -32.58 -5.79 -12.78
N THR A 565 -31.39 -6.32 -12.53
CA THR A 565 -31.21 -7.70 -12.10
C THR A 565 -29.89 -7.86 -11.37
N THR A 566 -29.87 -8.76 -10.39
CA THR A 566 -28.66 -9.22 -9.69
C THR A 566 -28.18 -10.58 -10.21
N ARG A 567 -28.90 -11.18 -11.17
CA ARG A 567 -28.58 -12.49 -11.74
C ARG A 567 -27.46 -12.37 -12.78
N ALA A 568 -26.65 -13.43 -12.89
CA ALA A 568 -25.59 -13.50 -13.90
C ALA A 568 -26.13 -13.35 -15.33
N ALA A 569 -27.24 -14.02 -15.62
CA ALA A 569 -28.11 -13.79 -16.77
C ALA A 569 -29.52 -14.34 -16.49
N GLU A 570 -30.50 -13.75 -17.16
CA GLU A 570 -31.88 -14.23 -17.31
C GLU A 570 -32.40 -13.77 -18.68
N PHE A 571 -33.41 -14.46 -19.21
CA PHE A 571 -34.02 -14.11 -20.49
C PHE A 571 -35.52 -14.39 -20.48
N ARG A 572 -36.25 -13.75 -21.39
CA ARG A 572 -37.66 -14.01 -21.66
C ARG A 572 -37.97 -13.84 -23.14
N THR A 573 -39.04 -14.51 -23.56
CA THR A 573 -39.64 -14.38 -24.88
C THR A 573 -41.09 -13.95 -24.70
N GLU A 574 -41.51 -12.90 -25.40
CA GLU A 574 -42.81 -12.25 -25.17
C GLU A 574 -43.51 -11.94 -26.50
N PHE A 575 -44.71 -12.49 -26.69
CA PHE A 575 -45.54 -12.21 -27.87
C PHE A 575 -46.39 -10.97 -27.62
N ARG A 576 -46.28 -9.95 -28.47
CA ARG A 576 -46.96 -8.67 -28.32
C ARG A 576 -48.30 -8.62 -29.07
N PRO A 577 -49.31 -7.90 -28.54
CA PRO A 577 -50.53 -7.58 -29.30
C PRO A 577 -50.16 -6.77 -30.55
N GLY A 578 -50.23 -7.42 -31.72
CA GLY A 578 -49.71 -6.87 -32.99
C GLY A 578 -49.03 -7.90 -33.88
N GLY A 579 -48.67 -9.08 -33.36
CA GLY A 579 -48.13 -10.20 -34.14
C GLY A 579 -46.62 -10.42 -33.99
N SER A 580 -45.90 -9.45 -33.40
CA SER A 580 -44.45 -9.56 -33.18
C SER A 580 -44.08 -10.31 -31.90
N THR A 581 -42.95 -11.00 -31.93
CA THR A 581 -42.35 -11.71 -30.79
C THR A 581 -41.00 -11.09 -30.43
N GLU A 582 -40.83 -10.71 -29.17
CA GLU A 582 -39.57 -10.16 -28.65
C GLU A 582 -38.75 -11.20 -27.88
N ALA A 583 -37.47 -11.29 -28.21
CA ALA A 583 -36.46 -12.01 -27.44
C ALA A 583 -35.63 -11.00 -26.63
N HIS A 584 -35.66 -11.08 -25.30
CA HIS A 584 -34.92 -10.19 -24.40
C HIS A 584 -34.07 -10.99 -23.41
N ALA A 585 -32.78 -10.65 -23.29
CA ALA A 585 -31.91 -11.16 -22.23
C ALA A 585 -31.20 -10.03 -21.48
N ARG A 586 -31.00 -10.20 -20.17
CA ARG A 586 -30.33 -9.24 -19.29
C ARG A 586 -29.54 -9.93 -18.17
N GLY A 587 -28.55 -9.24 -17.58
CA GLY A 587 -27.71 -9.82 -16.52
C GLY A 587 -26.43 -9.06 -16.23
N ILE A 588 -25.82 -9.33 -15.06
CA ILE A 588 -24.56 -8.68 -14.65
C ILE A 588 -23.30 -9.27 -15.31
N ASN A 589 -23.42 -10.35 -16.11
CA ASN A 589 -22.29 -10.97 -16.82
C ASN A 589 -22.53 -11.00 -18.33
N ARG A 590 -21.80 -10.15 -19.08
CA ARG A 590 -21.94 -9.99 -20.55
C ARG A 590 -21.94 -11.31 -21.33
N SER A 591 -21.04 -12.22 -20.99
CA SER A 591 -20.90 -13.51 -21.70
C SER A 591 -22.01 -14.50 -21.36
N ALA A 592 -22.59 -14.42 -20.15
CA ALA A 592 -23.79 -15.17 -19.79
C ALA A 592 -25.04 -14.60 -20.49
N VAL A 593 -25.16 -13.26 -20.55
CA VAL A 593 -26.26 -12.57 -21.26
C VAL A 593 -26.24 -12.88 -22.74
N SER A 594 -25.08 -12.89 -23.40
CA SER A 594 -24.96 -13.28 -24.81
C SER A 594 -25.47 -14.71 -25.07
N ARG A 595 -25.17 -15.68 -24.19
CA ARG A 595 -25.69 -17.06 -24.33
C ARG A 595 -27.20 -17.13 -24.05
N ALA A 596 -27.68 -16.42 -23.04
CA ALA A 596 -29.10 -16.33 -22.71
C ALA A 596 -29.91 -15.65 -23.83
N PHE A 597 -29.30 -14.70 -24.54
CA PHE A 597 -29.91 -14.04 -25.70
C PHE A 597 -30.10 -14.97 -26.88
N GLU A 598 -29.09 -15.77 -27.24
CA GLU A 598 -29.24 -16.76 -28.31
C GLU A 598 -30.33 -17.80 -27.98
N GLN A 599 -30.45 -18.20 -26.71
CA GLN A 599 -31.55 -19.07 -26.26
C GLN A 599 -32.92 -18.39 -26.43
N ALA A 600 -33.06 -17.12 -26.02
CA ALA A 600 -34.29 -16.35 -26.20
C ALA A 600 -34.68 -16.20 -27.68
N ARG A 601 -33.69 -16.00 -28.57
CA ARG A 601 -33.90 -15.90 -30.02
C ARG A 601 -34.43 -17.19 -30.64
N VAL A 602 -33.90 -18.34 -30.20
CA VAL A 602 -34.42 -19.66 -30.62
C VAL A 602 -35.86 -19.83 -30.15
N GLU A 603 -36.16 -19.51 -28.89
CA GLU A 603 -37.53 -19.61 -28.36
C GLU A 603 -38.50 -18.62 -29.04
N ALA A 604 -38.06 -17.42 -29.42
CA ALA A 604 -38.86 -16.48 -30.20
C ALA A 604 -39.22 -17.01 -31.59
N LEU A 605 -38.24 -17.56 -32.32
CA LEU A 605 -38.48 -18.18 -33.62
C LEU A 605 -39.41 -19.41 -33.52
N GLU A 606 -39.31 -20.19 -32.45
CA GLU A 606 -40.26 -21.27 -32.15
C GLU A 606 -41.68 -20.77 -31.87
N VAL A 607 -41.85 -19.57 -31.29
CA VAL A 607 -43.16 -18.95 -31.05
C VAL A 607 -43.75 -18.43 -32.36
N CYS A 608 -42.97 -17.73 -33.20
CA CYS A 608 -43.38 -17.32 -34.55
C CYS A 608 -43.85 -18.53 -35.38
N ALA A 609 -43.07 -19.62 -35.39
CA ALA A 609 -43.40 -20.86 -36.10
C ALA A 609 -44.71 -21.55 -35.63
N LYS A 610 -45.20 -21.23 -34.43
CA LYS A 610 -46.48 -21.74 -33.89
C LYS A 610 -47.67 -20.81 -34.18
N HIS A 611 -47.43 -19.60 -34.70
CA HIS A 611 -48.46 -18.57 -34.97
C HIS A 611 -48.35 -17.91 -36.38
N PRO A 612 -48.25 -18.69 -37.48
CA PRO A 612 -47.99 -18.15 -38.82
C PRO A 612 -49.12 -17.27 -39.41
N ASP A 613 -50.36 -17.36 -38.89
CA ASP A 613 -51.53 -16.66 -39.44
C ASP A 613 -51.83 -15.29 -38.77
N ALA A 614 -50.97 -14.79 -37.89
CA ALA A 614 -51.25 -13.57 -37.10
C ALA A 614 -51.39 -12.30 -37.97
N ASP A 615 -50.75 -12.25 -39.14
CA ASP A 615 -50.78 -11.10 -40.07
C ASP A 615 -52.12 -10.90 -40.79
N LEU A 616 -53.00 -11.91 -40.84
CA LEU A 616 -54.23 -11.86 -41.62
C LEU A 616 -55.41 -11.15 -40.91
N ALA A 617 -55.24 -10.75 -39.64
CA ALA A 617 -56.32 -10.21 -38.82
C ALA A 617 -56.32 -8.67 -38.66
N SER A 618 -55.22 -7.96 -38.95
CA SER A 618 -55.13 -6.51 -38.67
C SER A 618 -55.65 -5.61 -39.81
N THR A 619 -55.84 -6.15 -41.01
CA THR A 619 -56.26 -5.38 -42.22
C THR A 619 -57.78 -5.30 -42.41
N GLN A 620 -58.60 -5.81 -41.47
CA GLN A 620 -60.07 -5.71 -41.50
C GLN A 620 -60.68 -5.51 -40.08
N ALA A 621 -60.54 -4.31 -39.51
CA ALA A 621 -61.37 -3.81 -38.41
C ALA A 621 -61.43 -2.26 -38.45
#